data_AF-A0A0F9L5E0-F1
#
_entry.id   AF-A0A0F9L5E0-F1
#
_cell.length_a   1.000
_cell.length_b   1.000
_cell.length_c   1.000
_cell.angle_alpha   90.00
_cell.angle_beta   90.00
_cell.angle_gamma   90.00
#
_symmetry.space_group_name_H-M   'P 1'
#
loop_
_entity.id
_entity.type
_entity.pdbx_description
1 polymer ?
#
loop_
_entity_poly.entity_id
_entity_poly.type
_entity_poly.pdbx_seq_one_letter_code
_entity_poly.pdbx_strand_id
1 'polypeptide(L)'
;MMGETVKISIIIYSILIFILITFISILFLNFWGFLLFRDIDFLLGSIIGVIFALKNRKPDQSPLKIGIMVGIIGGFLSTIAPTIYICTVYQLSIDWYFIYIAILNITGLVIGSIVGLLIGYYYKKKDAKAKYSMDDEFYKGFIVK
;
A
#
# COMPACT_ATOMS: atom_id res chain seq x y z
N MET A 1 -18.39 -14.95 -10.65
CA MET A 1 -18.75 -14.29 -9.38
C MET A 1 -17.76 -14.56 -8.24
N MET A 2 -17.48 -15.81 -7.85
CA MET A 2 -16.54 -16.12 -6.74
C MET A 2 -15.09 -15.63 -6.94
N GLY A 3 -14.68 -15.47 -8.21
CA GLY A 3 -13.34 -14.99 -8.57
C GLY A 3 -13.11 -13.50 -8.26
N GLU A 4 -14.12 -12.65 -8.45
CA GLU A 4 -14.05 -11.20 -8.29
C GLU A 4 -14.23 -10.76 -6.84
N THR A 5 -15.10 -11.42 -6.09
CA THR A 5 -15.31 -11.14 -4.66
C THR A 5 -14.01 -11.28 -3.87
N VAL A 6 -13.25 -12.35 -4.11
CA VAL A 6 -11.95 -12.57 -3.44
C VAL A 6 -10.92 -11.48 -3.82
N LYS A 7 -10.94 -10.96 -5.04
CA LYS A 7 -10.02 -9.90 -5.50
C LYS A 7 -10.27 -8.60 -4.73
N ILE A 8 -11.54 -8.21 -4.63
CA ILE A 8 -11.98 -7.02 -3.91
C ILE A 8 -11.64 -7.14 -2.42
N SER A 9 -11.87 -8.32 -1.82
CA SER A 9 -11.55 -8.57 -0.42
C SER A 9 -10.07 -8.33 -0.11
N ILE A 10 -9.13 -8.85 -0.93
CA ILE A 10 -7.69 -8.67 -0.67
C ILE A 10 -7.29 -7.20 -0.71
N ILE A 11 -7.76 -6.44 -1.71
CA ILE A 11 -7.47 -5.01 -1.85
C ILE A 11 -7.97 -4.24 -0.63
N ILE A 12 -9.20 -4.53 -0.16
CA ILE A 12 -9.77 -3.91 1.03
C ILE A 12 -8.93 -4.24 2.26
N TYR A 13 -8.58 -5.51 2.49
CA TYR A 13 -7.73 -5.90 3.63
C TYR A 13 -6.36 -5.23 3.58
N SER A 14 -5.75 -5.12 2.40
CA SER A 14 -4.49 -4.39 2.22
C SER A 14 -4.59 -2.91 2.57
N ILE A 15 -5.68 -2.26 2.16
CA ILE A 15 -5.95 -0.85 2.51
C ILE A 15 -6.15 -0.72 4.02
N LEU A 16 -6.92 -1.61 4.65
CA LEU A 16 -7.11 -1.60 6.10
C LEU A 16 -5.80 -1.80 6.85
N ILE A 17 -4.93 -2.70 6.39
CA ILE A 17 -3.59 -2.91 6.95
C ILE A 17 -2.73 -1.66 6.78
N PHE A 18 -2.74 -1.02 5.61
CA PHE A 18 -2.04 0.24 5.39
C PHE A 18 -2.51 1.29 6.43
N ILE A 19 -3.82 1.56 6.49
CA ILE A 19 -4.40 2.53 7.44
C ILE A 19 -3.97 2.22 8.87
N LEU A 20 -4.08 0.96 9.28
CA LEU A 20 -3.74 0.51 10.63
C LEU A 20 -2.26 0.75 10.95
N ILE A 21 -1.36 0.35 10.05
CA ILE A 21 0.09 0.49 10.26
C ILE A 21 0.48 1.96 10.29
N THR A 22 -0.02 2.79 9.37
CA THR A 22 0.25 4.24 9.38
C THR A 22 -0.26 4.88 10.67
N PHE A 23 -1.45 4.50 11.12
CA PHE A 23 -2.01 5.04 12.36
C PHE A 23 -1.18 4.63 13.59
N ILE A 24 -0.82 3.35 13.71
CA ILE A 24 0.03 2.86 14.81
C ILE A 24 1.40 3.54 14.78
N SER A 25 2.00 3.70 13.60
CA SER A 25 3.29 4.36 13.44
C SER A 25 3.24 5.80 13.93
N ILE A 26 2.18 6.54 13.60
CA ILE A 26 1.96 7.93 14.07
C ILE A 26 1.78 7.98 15.59
N LEU A 27 1.01 7.07 16.18
CA LEU A 27 0.85 7.02 17.64
C LEU A 27 2.21 6.79 18.32
N PHE A 28 3.02 5.88 17.78
CA PHE A 28 4.35 5.59 18.31
C PHE A 28 5.30 6.78 18.14
N LEU A 29 5.47 7.34 16.94
CA LEU A 29 6.41 8.45 16.73
C LEU A 29 5.99 9.73 17.48
N ASN A 30 4.69 9.98 17.61
CA ASN A 30 4.20 11.11 18.39
C ASN A 30 4.49 10.95 19.89
N PHE A 31 4.42 9.73 20.43
CA PHE A 31 4.84 9.44 21.81
C PHE A 31 6.31 9.79 22.07
N TRP A 32 7.17 9.62 21.07
CA TRP A 32 8.59 9.97 21.13
C TRP A 32 8.90 11.44 20.76
N GLY A 33 7.87 12.27 20.51
CA GLY A 33 8.05 13.69 20.17
C GLY A 33 8.51 13.96 18.72
N PHE A 34 8.54 12.94 17.85
CA PHE A 34 8.98 13.06 16.46
C PHE A 34 7.86 13.52 15.53
N LEU A 35 7.29 14.70 15.78
CA LEU A 35 6.17 15.25 15.01
C LEU A 35 6.48 15.55 13.54
N LEU A 36 7.75 15.73 13.19
CA LEU A 36 8.20 16.14 11.84
C LEU A 36 8.42 14.97 10.87
N PHE A 37 8.43 13.71 11.34
CA PHE A 37 8.79 12.55 10.52
C PHE A 37 7.59 11.77 9.96
N ARG A 38 6.49 12.48 9.63
CA ARG A 38 5.23 11.84 9.22
C ARG A 38 5.30 11.09 7.89
N ASP A 39 6.22 11.48 7.01
CA ASP A 39 6.44 10.80 5.74
C ASP A 39 6.83 9.33 5.94
N ILE A 40 7.56 9.03 7.03
CA ILE A 40 8.00 7.67 7.37
C ILE A 40 6.79 6.80 7.72
N ASP A 41 5.76 7.34 8.36
CA ASP A 41 4.56 6.60 8.74
C ASP A 41 3.74 6.15 7.52
N PHE A 42 3.63 7.03 6.51
CA PHE A 42 3.00 6.69 5.23
C PHE A 42 3.86 5.73 4.42
N LEU A 43 5.19 5.86 4.50
CA LEU A 43 6.12 4.95 3.85
C LEU A 43 5.99 3.53 4.42
N LEU A 44 5.97 3.37 5.74
CA LEU A 44 5.83 2.07 6.39
C LEU A 44 4.48 1.42 6.08
N GLY A 45 3.39 2.19 6.21
CA GLY A 45 2.05 1.69 5.88
C GLY A 45 1.92 1.28 4.42
N SER A 46 2.44 2.08 3.50
CA SER A 46 2.39 1.77 2.06
C SER A 46 3.22 0.54 1.70
N ILE A 47 4.44 0.41 2.23
CA ILE A 47 5.29 -0.76 1.99
C ILE A 47 4.58 -2.04 2.45
N ILE A 48 4.09 -2.06 3.69
CA ILE A 48 3.46 -3.25 4.26
C ILE A 48 2.14 -3.57 3.54
N GLY A 49 1.27 -2.58 3.34
CA GLY A 49 -0.01 -2.76 2.66
C GLY A 49 0.14 -3.24 1.22
N VAL A 50 1.05 -2.63 0.45
CA VAL A 50 1.32 -3.01 -0.95
C VAL A 50 1.95 -4.40 -1.02
N ILE A 51 2.93 -4.72 -0.16
CA ILE A 51 3.53 -6.06 -0.12
C ILE A 51 2.48 -7.11 0.21
N PHE A 52 1.60 -6.85 1.19
CA PHE A 52 0.52 -7.76 1.54
C PHE A 52 -0.43 -7.99 0.37
N ALA A 53 -0.83 -6.93 -0.34
CA ALA A 53 -1.66 -7.01 -1.53
C ALA A 53 -1.01 -7.90 -2.61
N LEU A 54 0.27 -7.66 -2.86
CA LEU A 54 1.01 -8.35 -3.91
C LEU A 54 1.32 -9.80 -3.53
N LYS A 55 1.64 -10.12 -2.28
CA LYS A 55 1.88 -11.51 -1.86
C LYS A 55 0.62 -12.38 -1.94
N ASN A 56 -0.55 -11.80 -1.68
CA ASN A 56 -1.83 -12.52 -1.64
C ASN A 56 -2.65 -12.41 -2.93
N ARG A 57 -2.16 -11.69 -3.96
CA ARG A 57 -2.86 -11.56 -5.24
C ARG A 57 -2.96 -12.92 -5.95
N LYS A 58 -3.94 -13.04 -6.81
CA LYS A 58 -4.03 -14.18 -7.73
C LYS A 58 -3.03 -14.02 -8.90
N PRO A 59 -2.51 -15.13 -9.48
CA PRO A 59 -1.49 -15.08 -10.54
C PRO A 59 -1.93 -14.36 -11.83
N ASP A 60 -3.24 -14.33 -12.11
CA ASP A 60 -3.83 -13.66 -13.28
C ASP A 60 -3.84 -12.13 -13.15
N GLN A 61 -3.62 -11.60 -11.95
CA GLN A 61 -3.72 -10.17 -11.69
C GLN A 61 -2.40 -9.44 -11.94
N SER A 62 -2.48 -8.30 -12.62
CA SER A 62 -1.32 -7.46 -12.86
C SER A 62 -0.76 -6.90 -11.54
N PRO A 63 0.50 -7.23 -11.17
CA PRO A 63 1.12 -6.75 -9.95
C PRO A 63 1.22 -5.22 -9.93
N LEU A 64 1.53 -4.62 -11.08
CA LEU A 64 1.66 -3.17 -11.22
C LEU A 64 0.33 -2.45 -10.96
N LYS A 65 -0.78 -2.96 -11.52
CA LYS A 65 -2.11 -2.35 -11.32
C LYS A 65 -2.55 -2.44 -9.86
N ILE A 66 -2.37 -3.60 -9.23
CA ILE A 66 -2.73 -3.78 -7.81
C ILE A 66 -1.88 -2.89 -6.92
N GLY A 67 -0.56 -2.86 -7.14
CA GLY A 67 0.37 -2.06 -6.34
C GLY A 67 0.02 -0.58 -6.37
N ILE A 68 -0.19 -0.02 -7.58
CA ILE A 68 -0.58 1.39 -7.75
C ILE A 68 -1.94 1.67 -7.10
N MET A 69 -2.93 0.79 -7.31
CA MET A 69 -4.28 1.01 -6.78
C MET A 69 -4.31 0.98 -5.25
N VAL A 70 -3.65 0.00 -4.62
CA VAL A 70 -3.53 -0.08 -3.16
C VAL A 70 -2.72 1.10 -2.62
N GLY A 71 -1.66 1.49 -3.33
CA GLY A 71 -0.84 2.64 -2.98
C GLY A 71 -1.61 3.96 -2.95
N ILE A 72 -2.36 4.26 -4.02
CA ILE A 72 -3.15 5.51 -4.14
C ILE A 72 -4.31 5.51 -3.15
N ILE A 73 -5.16 4.47 -3.17
CA ILE A 73 -6.37 4.43 -2.35
C ILE A 73 -6.01 4.31 -0.87
N GLY A 74 -5.05 3.44 -0.53
CA GLY A 74 -4.55 3.31 0.83
C GLY A 74 -3.85 4.59 1.31
N GLY A 75 -3.06 5.23 0.45
CA GLY A 75 -2.40 6.50 0.74
C GLY A 75 -3.39 7.61 1.07
N PHE A 76 -4.47 7.74 0.29
CA PHE A 76 -5.54 8.70 0.54
C PHE A 76 -6.30 8.39 1.84
N LEU A 77 -6.81 7.17 2.00
CA LEU A 77 -7.66 6.80 3.14
C LEU A 77 -6.87 6.75 4.47
N SER A 78 -5.57 6.47 4.43
CA SER A 78 -4.71 6.45 5.62
C SER A 78 -4.52 7.82 6.27
N THR A 79 -4.92 8.92 5.62
CA THR A 79 -4.83 10.27 6.19
C THR A 79 -5.98 10.63 7.13
N ILE A 80 -7.11 9.93 7.02
CA ILE A 80 -8.34 10.28 7.75
C ILE A 80 -8.12 10.10 9.25
N ALA A 81 -7.69 8.91 9.68
CA ALA A 81 -7.50 8.61 11.10
C ALA A 81 -6.44 9.52 11.77
N PRO A 82 -5.26 9.75 11.16
CA PRO A 82 -4.28 10.72 11.66
C PRO A 82 -4.81 12.14 11.78
N THR A 83 -5.60 12.61 10.81
CA THR A 83 -6.18 13.96 10.85
C THR A 83 -7.14 14.08 12.02
N ILE A 84 -8.06 13.12 12.19
CA ILE A 84 -9.00 13.07 13.32
C ILE A 84 -8.23 13.08 14.65
N TYR A 85 -7.16 12.27 14.75
CA TYR A 85 -6.35 12.19 15.96
C TYR A 85 -5.66 13.52 16.29
N ILE A 86 -5.00 14.17 15.33
CA ILE A 86 -4.37 15.49 15.54
C ILE A 86 -5.41 16.50 16.00
N CYS A 87 -6.51 16.65 15.25
CA CYS A 87 -7.52 17.67 15.56
C CYS A 87 -8.14 17.45 16.94
N THR A 88 -8.35 16.19 17.34
CA THR A 88 -8.91 15.85 18.66
C THR A 88 -7.91 16.14 19.78
N VAL A 89 -6.65 15.69 19.65
CA VAL A 89 -5.63 15.85 20.70
C VAL A 89 -5.28 17.33 20.93
N TYR A 90 -5.19 18.11 19.86
CA TYR A 90 -4.85 19.54 19.93
C TYR A 90 -6.08 20.47 20.00
N GLN A 91 -7.29 19.90 20.14
CA GLN A 91 -8.55 20.65 20.24
C GLN A 91 -8.73 21.70 19.13
N LEU A 92 -8.41 21.32 17.89
CA LEU A 92 -8.45 22.23 16.75
C LEU A 92 -9.87 22.34 16.16
N SER A 93 -10.18 23.49 15.55
CA SER A 93 -11.46 23.70 14.86
C SER A 93 -11.58 22.84 13.60
N ILE A 94 -12.81 22.76 13.07
CA ILE A 94 -13.10 22.00 11.85
C ILE A 94 -12.36 22.54 10.62
N ASP A 95 -12.03 23.83 10.58
CA ASP A 95 -11.26 24.41 9.47
C ASP A 95 -9.85 23.80 9.39
N TRP A 96 -9.23 23.58 10.55
CA TRP A 96 -7.93 22.91 10.64
C TRP A 96 -8.00 21.46 10.17
N TYR A 97 -9.11 20.76 10.39
CA TYR A 97 -9.30 19.41 9.86
C TYR A 97 -9.15 19.39 8.33
N PHE A 98 -9.79 20.33 7.64
CA PHE A 98 -9.69 20.42 6.17
C PHE A 98 -8.28 20.81 5.69
N ILE A 99 -7.56 21.63 6.44
CA ILE A 99 -6.16 21.97 6.12
C ILE A 99 -5.25 20.75 6.30
N TYR A 100 -5.34 20.07 7.44
CA TYR A 100 -4.49 18.91 7.73
C TYR A 100 -4.78 17.74 6.81
N ILE A 101 -6.05 17.44 6.52
CA ILE A 101 -6.39 16.36 5.59
C ILE A 101 -5.87 16.68 4.18
N ALA A 102 -5.91 17.93 3.73
CA ALA A 102 -5.36 18.32 2.43
C ALA A 102 -3.84 18.13 2.37
N ILE A 103 -3.10 18.62 3.38
CA ILE A 103 -1.64 18.49 3.45
C ILE A 103 -1.23 17.02 3.53
N LEU A 104 -1.82 16.25 4.46
CA LEU A 104 -1.50 14.85 4.64
C LEU A 104 -1.90 14.00 3.43
N ASN A 105 -2.95 14.35 2.70
CA ASN A 105 -3.32 13.65 1.47
C ASN A 105 -2.30 13.82 0.36
N ILE A 106 -1.69 15.00 0.21
CA ILE A 106 -0.62 15.17 -0.76
C ILE A 106 0.52 14.19 -0.43
N THR A 107 0.95 14.15 0.83
CA THR A 107 1.99 13.21 1.29
C THR A 107 1.58 11.75 1.07
N GLY A 108 0.41 11.35 1.57
CA GLY A 108 -0.09 9.98 1.48
C GLY A 108 -0.24 9.50 0.04
N LEU A 109 -0.75 10.35 -0.86
CA LEU A 109 -0.87 10.05 -2.28
C LEU A 109 0.48 9.93 -2.97
N VAL A 110 1.40 10.86 -2.72
CA VAL A 110 2.74 10.86 -3.35
C VAL A 110 3.51 9.61 -2.93
N ILE A 111 3.62 9.36 -1.62
CA ILE A 111 4.36 8.22 -1.08
C ILE A 111 3.69 6.91 -1.49
N GLY A 112 2.37 6.80 -1.32
CA GLY A 112 1.60 5.62 -1.70
C GLY A 112 1.75 5.28 -3.18
N SER A 113 1.71 6.29 -4.07
CA SER A 113 1.90 6.11 -5.52
C SER A 113 3.30 5.63 -5.88
N ILE A 114 4.33 6.28 -5.31
CA ILE A 114 5.74 5.91 -5.56
C ILE A 114 6.00 4.48 -5.10
N VAL A 115 5.60 4.13 -3.89
CA VAL A 115 5.79 2.79 -3.32
C VAL A 115 4.99 1.75 -4.09
N GLY A 116 3.73 2.05 -4.41
CA GLY A 116 2.86 1.19 -5.22
C GLY A 116 3.47 0.88 -6.59
N LEU A 117 4.05 1.88 -7.24
CA LEU A 117 4.73 1.74 -8.53
C LEU A 117 6.02 0.94 -8.41
N LEU A 118 6.90 1.27 -7.47
CA LEU A 118 8.21 0.62 -7.31
C LEU A 118 8.04 -0.87 -6.95
N ILE A 119 7.23 -1.17 -5.94
CA ILE A 119 7.01 -2.55 -5.50
C ILE A 119 6.19 -3.32 -6.54
N GLY A 120 5.17 -2.70 -7.13
CA GLY A 120 4.38 -3.30 -8.21
C GLY A 120 5.24 -3.66 -9.42
N TYR A 121 6.18 -2.79 -9.80
CA TYR A 121 7.14 -3.04 -10.87
C TYR A 121 8.14 -4.15 -10.52
N TYR A 122 8.65 -4.16 -9.29
CA TYR A 122 9.53 -5.22 -8.80
C TYR A 122 8.85 -6.60 -8.92
N TYR A 123 7.61 -6.74 -8.45
CA TYR A 123 6.87 -7.99 -8.55
C TYR A 123 6.54 -8.37 -10.00
N LYS A 124 6.23 -7.39 -10.86
CA LYS A 124 6.04 -7.65 -12.30
C LYS A 124 7.29 -8.29 -12.93
N LYS A 125 8.48 -7.78 -12.61
CA LYS A 125 9.75 -8.37 -13.07
C LYS A 125 10.02 -9.74 -12.46
N LYS A 126 9.70 -9.93 -11.18
CA LYS A 126 9.87 -11.21 -10.48
C LYS A 126 9.01 -12.31 -11.12
N ASP A 127 7.74 -12.02 -11.38
CA ASP A 127 6.81 -12.98 -11.99
C ASP A 127 7.22 -13.35 -13.42
N ALA A 128 7.67 -12.37 -14.22
CA ALA A 128 8.15 -12.63 -15.57
C ALA A 128 9.31 -13.63 -15.56
N LYS A 129 10.31 -13.42 -14.68
CA LYS A 129 11.44 -14.35 -14.53
C LYS A 129 11.01 -15.76 -14.12
N ALA A 130 10.06 -15.87 -13.18
CA ALA A 130 9.54 -17.16 -12.74
C ALA A 130 8.80 -17.92 -13.85
N LYS A 131 8.08 -17.19 -14.71
CA LYS A 131 7.40 -17.79 -15.87
C LYS A 131 8.40 -18.35 -16.89
N TYR A 132 9.42 -17.56 -17.25
CA TYR A 132 10.46 -18.00 -18.19
C TYR A 132 11.21 -19.25 -17.70
N SER A 133 11.55 -19.32 -16.40
CA SER A 133 12.23 -20.52 -15.87
C SER A 133 11.36 -21.78 -15.92
N MET A 134 10.05 -21.64 -15.70
CA MET A 134 9.11 -22.76 -15.76
C MET A 134 8.92 -23.26 -17.20
N ASP A 135 8.81 -22.34 -18.16
CA ASP A 135 8.72 -22.65 -19.58
C ASP A 135 10.01 -23.36 -20.05
N ASP A 136 11.20 -22.87 -19.66
CA ASP A 136 12.49 -23.49 -20.00
C ASP A 136 12.64 -24.92 -19.46
N GLU A 137 12.20 -25.19 -18.22
CA GLU A 137 12.19 -26.54 -17.65
C GLU A 137 11.20 -27.46 -18.38
N PHE A 138 10.02 -26.95 -18.70
CA PHE A 138 9.02 -27.69 -19.47
C PHE A 138 9.57 -28.09 -20.85
N TYR A 139 10.13 -27.15 -21.61
CA TYR A 139 10.67 -27.43 -22.94
C TYR A 139 11.91 -28.35 -22.93
N LYS A 140 12.76 -28.27 -21.90
CA LYS A 140 13.87 -29.23 -21.72
C LYS A 140 13.37 -30.67 -21.59
N GLY A 141 12.21 -30.89 -20.98
CA GLY A 141 11.58 -32.22 -20.90
C GLY A 141 11.12 -32.79 -22.25
N PHE A 142 10.91 -31.95 -23.28
CA PHE A 142 10.50 -32.39 -24.62
C PHE A 142 11.68 -32.59 -25.58
N ILE A 143 12.81 -31.92 -25.36
CA ILE A 143 14.00 -32.01 -26.23
C ILE A 143 14.83 -33.27 -25.92
N VAL A 144 14.70 -33.84 -24.72
CA VAL A 144 15.33 -35.11 -24.35
C VAL A 144 14.37 -36.27 -24.65
N LYS A 145 14.25 -36.65 -25.92
CA LYS A 145 13.74 -37.95 -26.33
C LYS A 145 14.45 -38.44 -27.59
#